data_AF-A0A1C3NDI6-F1
#
_entry.id   AF-A0A1C3NDI6-F1
#
_cell.length_a   1.000
_cell.length_b   1.000
_cell.length_c   1.000
_cell.angle_alpha   90.00
_cell.angle_beta   90.00
_cell.angle_gamma   90.00
#
_symmetry.space_group_name_H-M   'P 1'
#
loop_
_entity.id
_entity.type
_entity.pdbx_description
1 polymer ?
#
loop_
_entity_poly.entity_id
_entity_poly.type
_entity_poly.pdbx_seq_one_letter_code
_entity_poly.pdbx_strand_id
1 'polypeptide(L)'
;MAVAPAARSPLPSAGAWPSPTVAAAVVGKAMIGVVGGRDFGIRRNGDHRYAAGVEIEERVRRVRRWLWIVVVGLFLSGVTAFPLEIEVRWLRRALEPFADQVPALVTWIERVHVGLVETGDRYPFMLYGTDWLAFAHLVLAVAFRGPLRDPVRNVWVVQLGMIACAGIVPLALICGPVRDIPWFWTLVDLSFAVGAFPPLWFAYRHIRRIEAAQGGWRPTRPGAEPAGAESAAAAD
;
A
#
# COMPACT_ATOMS: atom_id res chain seq x y z
N MET A 1 -21.69 -58.94 -13.54
CA MET A 1 -22.03 -57.54 -13.85
C MET A 1 -20.77 -56.72 -13.62
N ALA A 2 -19.96 -56.54 -14.66
CA ALA A 2 -18.64 -55.92 -14.58
C ALA A 2 -18.76 -54.42 -14.89
N VAL A 3 -18.35 -53.57 -13.96
CA VAL A 3 -18.35 -52.11 -14.12
C VAL A 3 -17.08 -51.71 -14.88
N ALA A 4 -17.25 -51.09 -16.05
CA ALA A 4 -16.16 -50.53 -16.84
C ALA A 4 -15.55 -49.29 -16.15
N PRO A 5 -14.24 -49.02 -16.29
CA PRO A 5 -13.63 -47.82 -15.75
C PRO A 5 -13.95 -46.60 -16.63
N ALA A 6 -14.47 -45.54 -16.01
CA ALA A 6 -14.73 -44.27 -16.68
C ALA A 6 -13.43 -43.60 -17.17
N ALA A 7 -13.42 -43.22 -18.45
CA ALA A 7 -12.34 -42.48 -19.08
C ALA A 7 -12.19 -41.10 -18.42
N ARG A 8 -10.95 -40.75 -18.01
CA ARG A 8 -10.62 -39.41 -17.53
C ARG A 8 -10.55 -38.45 -18.72
N SER A 9 -11.30 -37.36 -18.66
CA SER A 9 -11.16 -36.23 -19.58
C SER A 9 -9.81 -35.53 -19.36
N PRO A 10 -9.14 -35.04 -20.42
CA PRO A 10 -7.93 -34.25 -20.28
C PRO A 10 -8.26 -32.86 -19.69
N LEU A 11 -7.42 -32.40 -18.75
CA LEU A 11 -7.48 -31.06 -18.19
C LEU A 11 -7.22 -30.02 -19.29
N PRO A 12 -7.96 -28.89 -19.34
CA PRO A 12 -7.63 -27.80 -20.25
C PRO A 12 -6.25 -27.21 -19.89
N SER A 13 -5.45 -26.98 -20.92
CA SER A 13 -4.15 -26.32 -20.83
C SER A 13 -4.30 -24.92 -20.22
N ALA A 14 -3.39 -24.59 -19.31
CA ALA A 14 -3.31 -23.29 -18.66
C ALA A 14 -3.16 -22.18 -19.72
N GLY A 15 -4.28 -21.51 -20.02
CA GLY A 15 -4.29 -20.26 -20.75
C GLY A 15 -3.46 -19.23 -20.00
N ALA A 16 -2.49 -18.65 -20.70
CA ALA A 16 -1.57 -17.65 -20.18
C ALA A 16 -2.33 -16.46 -19.58
N TRP A 17 -2.11 -16.23 -18.29
CA TRP A 17 -2.56 -15.02 -17.61
C TRP A 17 -1.82 -13.81 -18.23
N PRO A 18 -2.52 -12.72 -18.60
CA PRO A 18 -1.84 -11.52 -19.05
C PRO A 18 -1.03 -10.90 -17.90
N SER A 19 0.23 -10.58 -18.18
CA SER A 19 1.15 -9.95 -17.22
C SER A 19 0.59 -8.62 -16.68
N PRO A 20 0.85 -8.26 -15.39
CA PRO A 20 0.32 -7.07 -14.71
C PRO A 20 0.78 -5.71 -15.29
N THR A 21 1.47 -5.71 -16.44
CA THR A 21 2.09 -4.56 -17.06
C THR A 21 1.15 -3.73 -17.94
N VAL A 22 -0.03 -4.25 -18.31
CA VAL A 22 -0.93 -3.59 -19.28
C VAL A 22 -1.96 -2.66 -18.63
N ALA A 23 -2.27 -2.82 -17.33
CA ALA A 23 -3.25 -1.98 -16.63
C ALA A 23 -2.72 -0.60 -16.18
N ALA A 24 -1.40 -0.37 -16.20
CA ALA A 24 -0.78 0.85 -15.66
C ALA A 24 -0.52 1.97 -16.70
N ALA A 25 -0.85 1.74 -17.98
CA ALA A 25 -0.36 2.59 -19.07
C ALA A 25 -1.21 3.85 -19.41
N VAL A 26 -2.32 4.13 -18.73
CA VAL A 26 -3.26 5.20 -19.18
C VAL A 26 -3.22 6.52 -18.39
N VAL A 27 -2.46 6.65 -17.28
CA VAL A 27 -2.50 7.89 -16.46
C VAL A 27 -1.23 8.75 -16.53
N GLY A 28 -0.22 8.36 -17.32
CA GLY A 28 1.15 8.87 -17.16
C GLY A 28 1.70 9.83 -18.23
N LYS A 29 0.90 10.59 -18.97
CA LYS A 29 1.43 11.53 -19.98
C LYS A 29 0.68 12.86 -20.02
N ALA A 30 1.02 13.76 -19.12
CA ALA A 30 0.95 15.21 -19.35
C ALA A 30 1.80 15.95 -18.32
N MET A 31 2.40 17.06 -18.74
CA MET A 31 3.01 18.13 -17.92
C MET A 31 4.49 17.98 -17.55
N ILE A 32 5.36 18.42 -18.47
CA ILE A 32 6.23 19.61 -18.35
C ILE A 32 7.55 19.36 -19.10
N GLY A 33 7.78 20.22 -20.09
CA GLY A 33 8.97 20.24 -20.93
C GLY A 33 10.01 21.28 -20.51
N VAL A 34 11.23 20.98 -20.96
CA VAL A 34 12.20 21.84 -21.68
C VAL A 34 12.91 23.00 -20.94
N VAL A 35 14.16 23.21 -21.40
CA VAL A 35 15.19 24.24 -21.12
C VAL A 35 16.16 23.81 -20.01
N GLY A 36 17.49 23.74 -20.16
CA GLY A 36 18.43 24.24 -21.17
C GLY A 36 19.65 24.81 -20.44
N GLY A 37 20.87 24.49 -20.85
CA GLY A 37 22.11 25.08 -20.30
C GLY A 37 23.30 24.14 -20.31
N ARG A 38 24.21 24.33 -21.27
CA ARG A 38 25.50 23.63 -21.36
C ARG A 38 26.55 24.46 -20.63
N ASP A 39 26.89 24.06 -19.40
CA ASP A 39 28.09 24.53 -18.72
C ASP A 39 29.21 23.50 -18.91
N PHE A 40 30.15 23.81 -19.80
CA PHE A 40 31.38 23.05 -20.00
C PHE A 40 32.39 23.47 -18.92
N GLY A 41 32.19 22.97 -17.71
CA GLY A 41 33.18 23.01 -16.64
C GLY A 41 33.58 21.59 -16.31
N ILE A 42 34.89 21.31 -16.23
CA ILE A 42 35.44 20.03 -15.77
C ILE A 42 35.13 19.91 -14.27
N ARG A 43 33.86 19.62 -13.94
CA ARG A 43 33.43 19.18 -12.61
C ARG A 43 33.84 17.71 -12.51
N ARG A 44 34.64 17.37 -11.50
CA ARG A 44 35.08 16.00 -11.28
C ARG A 44 33.83 15.11 -11.17
N ASN A 45 33.80 14.05 -11.97
CA ASN A 45 32.71 13.05 -12.00
C ASN A 45 32.36 12.49 -10.58
N GLY A 46 33.29 12.59 -9.62
CA GLY A 46 33.07 12.23 -8.21
C GLY A 46 32.06 13.11 -7.46
N ASP A 47 32.04 14.43 -7.70
CA ASP A 47 31.22 15.37 -6.93
C ASP A 47 29.73 15.20 -7.25
N HIS A 48 29.41 14.99 -8.53
CA HIS A 48 28.04 14.71 -8.99
C HIS A 48 27.51 13.37 -8.48
N ARG A 49 28.36 12.33 -8.45
CA ARG A 49 27.99 11.00 -7.95
C ARG A 49 27.71 11.03 -6.45
N TYR A 50 28.54 11.77 -5.70
CA TYR A 50 28.33 11.94 -4.27
C TYR A 50 27.03 12.72 -3.98
N ALA A 51 26.82 13.85 -4.66
CA ALA A 51 25.59 14.64 -4.50
C ALA A 51 24.31 13.85 -4.83
N ALA A 52 24.34 13.07 -5.92
CA ALA A 52 23.23 12.19 -6.29
C ALA A 52 22.98 11.09 -5.24
N GLY A 53 24.04 10.52 -4.67
CA GLY A 53 23.96 9.55 -3.58
C GLY A 53 23.29 10.12 -2.33
N VAL A 54 23.69 11.34 -1.91
CA VAL A 54 23.08 12.05 -0.78
C VAL A 54 21.59 12.35 -1.04
N GLU A 55 21.25 12.78 -2.25
CA GLU A 55 19.85 13.05 -2.63
C GLU A 55 18.99 11.78 -2.59
N ILE A 56 19.50 10.65 -3.08
CA ILE A 56 18.81 9.35 -3.03
C ILE A 56 18.59 8.93 -1.57
N GLU A 57 19.61 9.02 -0.73
CA GLU A 57 19.54 8.70 0.70
C GLU A 57 18.46 9.54 1.41
N GLU A 58 18.41 10.85 1.14
CA GLU A 58 17.37 11.73 1.67
C GLU A 58 15.96 11.32 1.23
N ARG A 59 15.80 10.97 -0.04
CA ARG A 59 14.51 10.49 -0.58
C ARG A 59 14.11 9.18 0.07
N VAL A 60 15.03 8.24 0.27
CA VAL A 60 14.76 6.98 0.98
C VAL A 60 14.33 7.25 2.42
N ARG A 61 14.98 8.16 3.13
CA ARG A 61 14.56 8.58 4.48
C ARG A 61 13.15 9.17 4.49
N ARG A 62 12.80 10.01 3.51
CA ARG A 62 11.44 10.56 3.36
C ARG A 62 10.41 9.46 3.11
N VAL A 63 10.70 8.52 2.20
CA VAL A 63 9.85 7.35 1.92
C VAL A 63 9.60 6.57 3.21
N ARG A 64 10.66 6.21 3.94
CA ARG A 64 10.54 5.45 5.19
C ARG A 64 9.67 6.16 6.22
N ARG A 65 9.80 7.49 6.38
CA ARG A 65 8.94 8.26 7.29
C ARG A 65 7.45 8.18 6.92
N TRP A 66 7.12 8.36 5.64
CA TRP A 66 5.74 8.26 5.17
C TRP A 66 5.18 6.85 5.34
N LEU A 67 5.97 5.82 5.04
CA LEU A 67 5.55 4.43 5.23
C LEU A 67 5.37 4.08 6.70
N TRP A 68 6.18 4.63 7.61
CA TRP A 68 6.00 4.42 9.04
C TRP A 68 4.67 4.96 9.57
N ILE A 69 4.19 6.10 9.06
CA ILE A 69 2.85 6.62 9.42
C ILE A 69 1.78 5.59 9.10
N VAL A 70 1.85 4.97 7.90
CA VAL A 70 0.91 3.93 7.47
C VAL A 70 1.04 2.67 8.31
N VAL A 71 2.27 2.21 8.60
CA VAL A 71 2.52 1.02 9.41
C VAL A 71 1.99 1.18 10.83
N VAL A 72 2.24 2.33 11.46
CA VAL A 72 1.71 2.63 12.80
C VAL A 72 0.19 2.68 12.77
N GLY A 73 -0.41 3.35 11.78
CA GLY A 73 -1.87 3.39 11.62
C GLY A 73 -2.49 1.99 11.46
N LEU A 74 -1.92 1.14 10.61
CA LEU A 74 -2.36 -0.24 10.42
C LEU A 74 -2.21 -1.06 11.71
N PHE A 75 -1.08 -0.92 12.39
CA PHE A 75 -0.82 -1.63 13.64
C PHE A 75 -1.82 -1.22 14.72
N LEU A 76 -2.00 0.09 14.94
CA LEU A 76 -2.95 0.59 15.94
C LEU A 76 -4.38 0.16 15.61
N SER A 77 -4.82 0.30 14.36
CA SER A 77 -6.13 -0.17 13.90
C SER A 77 -6.34 -1.66 14.20
N GLY A 78 -5.35 -2.50 13.87
CA GLY A 78 -5.39 -3.93 14.15
C GLY A 78 -5.45 -4.25 15.63
N VAL A 79 -4.59 -3.61 16.45
CA VAL A 79 -4.55 -3.86 17.90
C VAL A 79 -5.84 -3.44 18.59
N THR A 80 -6.44 -2.30 18.19
CA THR A 80 -7.71 -1.83 18.78
C THR A 80 -8.90 -2.74 18.53
N ALA A 81 -8.82 -3.62 17.54
CA ALA A 81 -9.88 -4.57 17.24
C ALA A 81 -9.94 -5.74 18.25
N PHE A 82 -8.86 -6.06 18.98
CA PHE A 82 -8.88 -7.13 19.98
C PHE A 82 -9.75 -6.78 21.21
N PRO A 83 -9.52 -5.67 21.94
CA PRO A 83 -10.35 -5.28 23.08
C PRO A 83 -11.52 -4.37 22.66
N LEU A 84 -12.15 -4.60 21.51
CA LEU A 84 -13.12 -3.65 20.91
C LEU A 84 -14.25 -3.25 21.88
N GLU A 85 -14.79 -4.21 22.64
CA GLU A 85 -15.86 -3.96 23.62
C GLU A 85 -15.40 -3.03 24.75
N ILE A 86 -14.16 -3.20 25.22
CA ILE A 86 -13.55 -2.36 26.26
C ILE A 86 -13.33 -0.95 25.71
N GLU A 87 -12.76 -0.82 24.51
CA GLU A 87 -12.52 0.47 23.85
C GLU A 87 -13.83 1.25 23.65
N VAL A 88 -14.89 0.59 23.17
CA VAL A 88 -16.21 1.21 23.00
C VAL A 88 -16.80 1.61 24.35
N ARG A 89 -16.60 0.82 25.42
CA ARG A 89 -17.04 1.18 26.77
C ARG A 89 -16.36 2.46 27.27
N TRP A 90 -15.07 2.64 27.00
CA TRP A 90 -14.35 3.87 27.32
C TRP A 90 -14.85 5.05 26.49
N LEU A 91 -15.02 4.86 25.18
CA LEU A 91 -15.56 5.87 24.28
C LEU A 91 -16.96 6.34 24.71
N ARG A 92 -17.83 5.40 25.10
CA ARG A 92 -19.17 5.67 25.62
C ARG A 92 -19.13 6.62 26.82
N ARG A 93 -18.31 6.30 27.83
CA ARG A 93 -18.11 7.14 29.02
C ARG A 93 -17.54 8.52 28.68
N ALA A 94 -16.62 8.58 27.73
CA ALA A 94 -16.03 9.84 27.29
C ALA A 94 -17.03 10.75 26.55
N LEU A 95 -18.05 10.16 25.93
CA LEU A 95 -19.10 10.88 25.21
C LEU A 95 -20.29 11.30 26.09
N GLU A 96 -20.45 10.73 27.30
CA GLU A 96 -21.53 11.09 28.24
C GLU A 96 -21.64 12.62 28.49
N PRO A 97 -20.54 13.38 28.70
CA PRO A 97 -20.62 14.83 28.89
C PRO A 97 -21.11 15.60 27.65
N PHE A 98 -21.04 14.96 26.47
CA PHE A 98 -21.39 15.57 25.18
C PHE A 98 -22.73 15.10 24.61
N ALA A 99 -23.53 14.39 25.41
CA ALA A 99 -24.76 13.73 24.97
C ALA A 99 -25.73 14.70 24.27
N ASP A 100 -25.87 15.93 24.78
CA ASP A 100 -26.80 16.91 24.21
C ASP A 100 -26.29 17.54 22.90
N GLN A 101 -24.97 17.59 22.68
CA GLN A 101 -24.41 18.22 21.47
C GLN A 101 -24.30 17.24 20.29
N VAL A 102 -24.10 15.94 20.57
CA VAL A 102 -23.97 14.89 19.54
C VAL A 102 -24.88 13.69 19.83
N PRO A 103 -26.20 13.89 19.99
CA PRO A 103 -27.12 12.84 20.46
C PRO A 103 -27.17 11.62 19.55
N ALA A 104 -27.06 11.84 18.22
CA ALA A 104 -27.04 10.76 17.24
C ALA A 104 -25.80 9.87 17.37
N LEU A 105 -24.62 10.45 17.65
CA LEU A 105 -23.39 9.70 17.84
C LEU A 105 -23.44 8.91 19.14
N VAL A 106 -23.89 9.53 20.25
CA VAL A 106 -24.01 8.84 21.55
C VAL A 106 -24.97 7.66 21.45
N THR A 107 -26.14 7.85 20.84
CA THR A 107 -27.12 6.78 20.63
C THR A 107 -26.55 5.64 19.79
N TRP A 108 -25.77 5.97 18.76
CA TRP A 108 -25.11 4.97 17.93
C TRP A 108 -24.04 4.19 18.70
N ILE A 109 -23.16 4.87 19.45
CA ILE A 109 -22.13 4.23 20.26
C ILE A 109 -22.75 3.35 21.35
N GLU A 110 -23.85 3.77 21.98
CA GLU A 110 -24.59 2.94 22.93
C GLU A 110 -25.13 1.66 22.27
N ARG A 111 -25.74 1.77 21.08
CA ARG A 111 -26.20 0.61 20.32
C ARG A 111 -25.06 -0.35 19.99
N VAL A 112 -23.91 0.18 19.55
CA VAL A 112 -22.72 -0.64 19.26
C VAL A 112 -22.21 -1.32 20.55
N HIS A 113 -22.17 -0.60 21.67
CA HIS A 113 -21.74 -1.16 22.95
C HIS A 113 -22.62 -2.32 23.40
N VAL A 114 -23.95 -2.11 23.43
CA VAL A 114 -24.93 -3.15 23.79
C VAL A 114 -24.80 -4.35 22.85
N GLY A 115 -24.70 -4.12 21.54
CA GLY A 115 -24.54 -5.18 20.56
C GLY A 115 -23.26 -6.01 20.77
N LEU A 116 -22.14 -5.36 21.12
CA LEU A 116 -20.89 -6.06 21.42
C LEU A 116 -20.98 -6.90 22.69
N VAL A 117 -21.57 -6.36 23.77
CA VAL A 117 -21.75 -7.07 25.04
C VAL A 117 -22.67 -8.28 24.86
N GLU A 118 -23.86 -8.09 24.28
CA GLU A 118 -24.81 -9.18 24.09
C GLU A 118 -24.26 -10.26 23.15
N THR A 119 -23.53 -9.87 22.09
CA THR A 119 -22.88 -10.83 21.20
C THR A 119 -21.75 -11.58 21.91
N GLY A 120 -20.94 -10.89 22.71
CA GLY A 120 -19.88 -11.52 23.50
C GLY A 120 -20.42 -12.55 24.50
N ASP A 121 -21.54 -12.23 25.14
CA ASP A 121 -22.16 -13.11 26.14
C ASP A 121 -22.90 -14.30 25.50
N ARG A 122 -23.66 -14.06 24.41
CA ARG A 122 -24.53 -15.09 23.81
C ARG A 122 -23.89 -15.85 22.66
N TYR A 123 -23.00 -15.21 21.91
CA TYR A 123 -22.39 -15.74 20.69
C TYR A 123 -20.88 -15.42 20.62
N PRO A 124 -20.07 -15.83 21.62
CA PRO A 124 -18.65 -15.43 21.71
C PRO A 124 -17.83 -15.83 20.49
N PHE A 125 -18.20 -16.90 19.78
CA PHE A 125 -17.52 -17.34 18.55
C PHE A 125 -17.58 -16.28 17.42
N MET A 126 -18.53 -15.36 17.45
CA MET A 126 -18.63 -14.27 16.47
C MET A 126 -17.48 -13.27 16.61
N LEU A 127 -16.94 -13.09 17.83
CA LEU A 127 -15.79 -12.21 18.08
C LEU A 127 -14.51 -12.70 17.38
N TYR A 128 -14.44 -13.99 17.06
CA TYR A 128 -13.34 -14.54 16.27
C TYR A 128 -13.23 -13.90 14.87
N GLY A 129 -14.33 -13.41 14.31
CA GLY A 129 -14.30 -12.62 13.07
C GLY A 129 -13.52 -11.32 13.23
N THR A 130 -13.63 -10.68 14.39
CA THR A 130 -12.87 -9.47 14.75
C THR A 130 -11.38 -9.79 14.93
N ASP A 131 -11.04 -10.94 15.51
CA ASP A 131 -9.65 -11.40 15.64
C ASP A 131 -8.99 -11.60 14.27
N TRP A 132 -9.71 -12.17 13.29
CA TRP A 132 -9.21 -12.30 11.92
C TRP A 132 -8.99 -10.95 11.24
N LEU A 133 -9.91 -9.99 11.47
CA LEU A 133 -9.77 -8.64 10.96
C LEU A 133 -8.54 -7.94 11.58
N ALA A 134 -8.34 -8.07 12.89
CA ALA A 134 -7.17 -7.58 13.60
C ALA A 134 -5.88 -8.18 13.01
N PHE A 135 -5.86 -9.49 12.83
CA PHE A 135 -4.73 -10.20 12.26
C PHE A 135 -4.40 -9.74 10.83
N ALA A 136 -5.40 -9.51 9.98
CA ALA A 136 -5.18 -9.00 8.63
C ALA A 136 -4.44 -7.65 8.62
N HIS A 137 -4.79 -6.74 9.53
CA HIS A 137 -4.09 -5.45 9.66
C HIS A 137 -2.63 -5.63 10.11
N LEU A 138 -2.37 -6.54 11.03
CA LEU A 138 -1.01 -6.86 11.48
C LEU A 138 -0.17 -7.46 10.34
N VAL A 139 -0.75 -8.39 9.56
CA VAL A 139 -0.09 -8.97 8.38
C VAL A 139 0.22 -7.89 7.34
N LEU A 140 -0.71 -6.96 7.09
CA LEU A 140 -0.46 -5.83 6.20
C LEU A 140 0.67 -4.94 6.73
N ALA A 141 0.68 -4.60 8.02
CA ALA A 141 1.77 -3.84 8.64
C ALA A 141 3.13 -4.54 8.47
N VAL A 142 3.17 -5.88 8.61
CA VAL A 142 4.37 -6.69 8.37
C VAL A 142 4.78 -6.67 6.89
N ALA A 143 3.84 -6.71 5.95
CA ALA A 143 4.14 -6.65 4.51
C ALA A 143 4.88 -5.35 4.13
N PHE A 144 4.57 -4.23 4.80
CA PHE A 144 5.28 -2.96 4.62
C PHE A 144 6.75 -2.99 5.09
N ARG A 145 7.19 -4.03 5.81
CA ARG A 145 8.60 -4.25 6.14
C ARG A 145 9.48 -4.35 4.88
N GLY A 146 8.95 -4.89 3.78
CA GLY A 146 9.64 -4.96 2.48
C GLY A 146 10.03 -3.58 1.95
N PRO A 147 9.04 -2.70 1.67
CA PRO A 147 9.27 -1.31 1.29
C PRO A 147 10.15 -0.51 2.27
N LEU A 148 10.06 -0.78 3.57
CA LEU A 148 10.93 -0.13 4.56
C LEU A 148 12.41 -0.52 4.40
N ARG A 149 12.72 -1.76 3.97
CA ARG A 149 14.10 -2.17 3.66
C ARG A 149 14.55 -1.62 2.32
N ASP A 150 13.83 -1.98 1.26
CA ASP A 150 14.13 -1.62 -0.12
C ASP A 150 12.84 -1.17 -0.81
N PRO A 151 12.60 0.15 -0.90
CA PRO A 151 11.35 0.68 -1.42
C PRO A 151 11.24 0.58 -2.95
N VAL A 152 12.35 0.45 -3.68
CA VAL A 152 12.33 0.36 -5.15
C VAL A 152 11.93 -1.06 -5.57
N ARG A 153 12.56 -2.09 -5.01
CA ARG A 153 12.19 -3.48 -5.29
C ARG A 153 10.77 -3.83 -4.86
N ASN A 154 10.26 -3.19 -3.81
CA ASN A 154 8.97 -3.51 -3.20
C ASN A 154 7.89 -2.45 -3.46
N VAL A 155 8.03 -1.65 -4.53
CA VAL A 155 7.06 -0.58 -4.88
C VAL A 155 5.63 -1.11 -5.02
N TRP A 156 5.48 -2.37 -5.43
CA TRP A 156 4.18 -3.04 -5.57
C TRP A 156 3.38 -3.06 -4.26
N VAL A 157 4.02 -3.19 -3.10
CA VAL A 157 3.31 -3.16 -1.80
C VAL A 157 2.71 -1.78 -1.53
N VAL A 158 3.38 -0.71 -1.94
CA VAL A 158 2.86 0.67 -1.83
C VAL A 158 1.67 0.87 -2.78
N GLN A 159 1.75 0.32 -3.99
CA GLN A 159 0.63 0.32 -4.95
C GLN A 159 -0.57 -0.47 -4.43
N LEU A 160 -0.33 -1.65 -3.85
CA LEU A 160 -1.37 -2.46 -3.20
C LEU A 160 -2.05 -1.66 -2.08
N GLY A 161 -1.28 -0.93 -1.26
CA GLY A 161 -1.84 -0.04 -0.25
C GLY A 161 -2.75 1.04 -0.84
N MET A 162 -2.36 1.68 -1.95
CA MET A 162 -3.21 2.68 -2.61
C MET A 162 -4.48 2.05 -3.21
N ILE A 163 -4.39 0.84 -3.77
CA ILE A 163 -5.55 0.08 -4.26
C ILE A 163 -6.48 -0.28 -3.10
N ALA A 164 -5.92 -0.70 -1.95
CA ALA A 164 -6.70 -0.97 -0.75
C ALA A 164 -7.46 0.28 -0.28
N CYS A 165 -6.81 1.45 -0.25
CA CYS A 165 -7.50 2.71 0.05
C CYS A 165 -8.66 2.99 -0.93
N ALA A 166 -8.45 2.75 -2.24
CA ALA A 166 -9.52 2.91 -3.22
C ALA A 166 -10.65 1.89 -3.00
N GLY A 167 -10.33 0.66 -2.58
CA GLY A 167 -11.29 -0.40 -2.27
C GLY A 167 -12.14 -0.14 -1.01
N ILE A 168 -11.65 0.64 -0.06
CA ILE A 168 -12.44 1.07 1.12
C ILE A 168 -13.66 1.89 0.70
N VAL A 169 -13.55 2.70 -0.37
CA VAL A 169 -14.63 3.58 -0.83
C VAL A 169 -15.90 2.80 -1.22
N PRO A 170 -15.87 1.85 -2.18
CA PRO A 170 -17.06 1.07 -2.50
C PRO A 170 -17.50 0.18 -1.33
N LEU A 171 -16.57 -0.36 -0.54
CA LEU A 171 -16.91 -1.17 0.63
C LEU A 171 -17.78 -0.38 1.62
N ALA A 172 -17.35 0.82 2.01
CA ALA A 172 -18.06 1.65 2.98
C ALA A 172 -19.40 2.15 2.42
N LEU A 173 -19.43 2.57 1.15
CA LEU A 173 -20.63 3.12 0.51
C LEU A 173 -21.70 2.06 0.17
N ILE A 174 -21.32 0.80 0.01
CA ILE A 174 -22.26 -0.29 -0.29
C ILE A 174 -22.60 -1.06 0.98
N CYS A 175 -21.61 -1.55 1.71
CA CYS A 175 -21.85 -2.39 2.89
C CYS A 175 -22.36 -1.59 4.10
N GLY A 176 -22.05 -0.30 4.19
CA GLY A 176 -22.58 0.58 5.23
C GLY A 176 -24.11 0.63 5.20
N PRO A 177 -24.73 1.09 4.09
CA PRO A 177 -26.19 1.09 3.96
C PRO A 177 -26.82 -0.30 4.06
N VAL A 178 -26.19 -1.35 3.51
CA VAL A 178 -26.70 -2.73 3.59
C VAL A 178 -26.78 -3.25 5.03
N ARG A 179 -25.98 -2.69 5.96
CA ARG A 179 -25.99 -3.06 7.39
C ARG A 179 -26.55 -1.96 8.30
N ASP A 180 -27.31 -1.02 7.74
CA ASP A 180 -27.94 0.07 8.48
C ASP A 180 -26.94 0.91 9.31
N ILE A 181 -25.72 1.08 8.80
CA ILE A 181 -24.70 1.92 9.42
C ILE A 181 -25.02 3.40 9.15
N PRO A 182 -25.00 4.29 10.17
CA PRO A 182 -25.27 5.71 9.98
C PRO A 182 -24.26 6.38 9.05
N TRP A 183 -24.73 7.33 8.25
CA TRP A 183 -23.89 8.03 7.28
C TRP A 183 -22.65 8.70 7.89
N PHE A 184 -22.78 9.32 9.06
CA PHE A 184 -21.64 9.94 9.74
C PHE A 184 -20.56 8.92 10.12
N TRP A 185 -20.94 7.66 10.39
CA TRP A 185 -20.00 6.59 10.69
C TRP A 185 -19.32 6.08 9.41
N THR A 186 -20.06 5.99 8.30
CA THR A 186 -19.47 5.73 6.97
C THR A 186 -18.38 6.76 6.63
N LEU A 187 -18.56 8.04 7.01
CA LEU A 187 -17.53 9.06 6.84
C LEU A 187 -16.28 8.79 7.68
N VAL A 188 -16.43 8.23 8.90
CA VAL A 188 -15.30 7.76 9.72
C VAL A 188 -14.56 6.64 8.99
N ASP A 189 -15.27 5.66 8.42
CA ASP A 189 -14.64 4.57 7.67
C ASP A 189 -13.85 5.08 6.44
N LEU A 190 -14.42 6.04 5.70
CA LEU A 190 -13.77 6.67 4.56
C LEU A 190 -12.54 7.51 4.96
N SER A 191 -12.53 8.06 6.18
CA SER A 191 -11.41 8.86 6.67
C SER A 191 -10.10 8.06 6.75
N PHE A 192 -10.15 6.74 6.97
CA PHE A 192 -8.97 5.88 6.97
C PHE A 192 -8.32 5.84 5.58
N ALA A 193 -9.10 5.73 4.51
CA ALA A 193 -8.60 5.77 3.14
C ALA A 193 -7.99 7.13 2.82
N VAL A 194 -8.67 8.21 3.21
CA VAL A 194 -8.18 9.59 3.01
C VAL A 194 -6.92 9.88 3.83
N GLY A 195 -6.78 9.30 5.02
CA GLY A 195 -5.60 9.45 5.87
C GLY A 195 -4.39 8.66 5.36
N ALA A 196 -4.61 7.43 4.88
CA ALA A 196 -3.53 6.54 4.45
C ALA A 196 -3.06 6.79 3.01
N PHE A 197 -3.93 7.29 2.12
CA PHE A 197 -3.60 7.48 0.71
C PHE A 197 -2.49 8.53 0.46
N PRO A 198 -2.52 9.73 1.07
CA PRO A 198 -1.49 10.75 0.82
C PRO A 198 -0.08 10.30 1.21
N PRO A 199 0.18 9.69 2.40
CA PRO A 199 1.47 9.11 2.72
C PRO A 199 1.97 8.10 1.68
N LEU A 200 1.11 7.20 1.22
CA LEU A 200 1.45 6.20 0.22
C LEU A 200 1.76 6.84 -1.14
N TRP A 201 0.97 7.81 -1.56
CA TRP A 201 1.18 8.55 -2.81
C TRP A 201 2.50 9.33 -2.80
N PHE A 202 2.81 10.02 -1.69
CA PHE A 202 4.08 10.71 -1.54
C PHE A 202 5.27 9.74 -1.54
N ALA A 203 5.16 8.63 -0.80
CA ALA A 203 6.16 7.58 -0.82
C ALA A 203 6.39 7.06 -2.25
N TYR A 204 5.32 6.73 -2.97
CA TYR A 204 5.37 6.27 -4.36
C TYR A 204 6.08 7.27 -5.28
N ARG A 205 5.74 8.57 -5.20
CA ARG A 205 6.38 9.62 -6.00
C ARG A 205 7.89 9.70 -5.73
N HIS A 206 8.32 9.56 -4.48
CA HIS A 206 9.74 9.54 -4.13
C HIS A 206 10.44 8.28 -4.63
N ILE A 207 9.79 7.12 -4.55
CA ILE A 207 10.31 5.85 -5.07
C ILE A 207 10.57 5.93 -6.58
N ARG A 208 9.60 6.43 -7.36
CA ARG A 208 9.76 6.58 -8.81
C ARG A 208 10.88 7.53 -9.20
N ARG A 209 11.16 8.56 -8.39
CA ARG A 209 12.31 9.47 -8.59
C ARG A 209 13.64 8.78 -8.28
N ILE A 210 13.71 7.98 -7.22
CA ILE A 210 14.91 7.19 -6.89
C ILE A 210 15.20 6.19 -8.01
N GLU A 211 14.17 5.48 -8.48
CA GLU A 211 14.28 4.52 -9.58
C GLU A 211 14.78 5.17 -10.87
N ALA A 212 14.28 6.35 -11.22
CA ALA A 212 14.77 7.10 -12.38
C ALA A 212 16.24 7.51 -12.25
N ALA A 213 16.66 7.96 -11.06
CA ALA A 213 18.05 8.32 -10.78
C ALA A 213 19.00 7.11 -10.82
N GLN A 214 18.52 5.93 -10.38
CA GLN A 214 19.27 4.66 -10.43
C GLN A 214 19.28 4.04 -11.83
N GLY A 215 18.20 4.14 -12.60
CA GLY A 215 18.10 3.61 -13.96
C GLY A 215 18.99 4.35 -14.98
N GLY A 216 19.32 5.63 -14.71
CA GLY A 216 20.35 6.36 -15.44
C GLY A 216 21.79 5.93 -15.09
N TRP A 217 21.97 5.19 -14.00
CA TRP A 217 23.25 4.65 -13.54
C TRP A 217 23.41 3.19 -13.98
N ARG A 218 23.95 2.98 -15.18
CA ARG A 218 24.61 1.71 -15.53
C ARG A 218 26.11 1.87 -15.27
N PRO A 219 26.72 1.15 -14.31
CA PRO A 219 28.17 1.07 -14.29
C PRO A 219 28.59 0.43 -15.61
N THR A 220 29.28 1.18 -16.47
CA THR A 220 30.09 0.59 -17.52
C THR A 220 30.99 -0.41 -16.82
N ARG A 221 30.85 -1.70 -17.13
CA ARG A 221 31.81 -2.70 -16.66
C ARG A 221 33.19 -2.23 -17.15
N PRO A 222 34.15 -1.95 -16.26
CA PRO A 222 35.52 -1.73 -16.69
C PRO A 222 35.96 -3.01 -17.41
N GLY A 223 36.18 -2.94 -18.72
CA GLY A 223 36.61 -4.08 -19.54
C GLY A 223 35.68 -4.53 -20.68
N ALA A 224 34.54 -3.86 -20.93
CA ALA A 224 33.81 -4.09 -22.18
C ALA A 224 34.39 -3.18 -23.28
N GLU A 225 35.55 -3.55 -23.83
CA GLU A 225 35.98 -3.02 -25.12
C GLU A 225 34.92 -3.35 -26.18
N PRO A 226 34.66 -2.46 -27.15
CA PRO A 226 33.83 -2.80 -28.29
C PRO A 226 34.55 -3.89 -29.09
N ALA A 227 34.06 -5.12 -28.99
CA ALA A 227 34.43 -6.22 -29.86
C ALA A 227 34.06 -5.84 -31.31
N GLY A 228 35.01 -5.25 -32.05
CA GLY A 228 34.73 -4.77 -33.40
C GLY A 228 35.81 -3.95 -34.09
N ALA A 229 37.09 -4.01 -33.67
CA ALA A 229 38.15 -3.25 -34.34
C ALA A 229 39.38 -4.07 -34.77
N GLU A 230 39.41 -5.40 -34.57
CA GLU A 230 40.60 -6.22 -34.88
C GLU A 230 40.52 -7.01 -36.21
N SER A 231 39.41 -6.95 -36.95
CA SER A 231 39.25 -7.74 -38.20
C SER A 231 39.75 -7.04 -39.47
N ALA A 232 40.28 -5.81 -39.41
CA ALA A 232 40.62 -5.03 -40.61
C ALA A 232 42.13 -4.87 -40.88
N ALA A 233 43.02 -5.48 -40.09
CA ALA A 233 44.47 -5.30 -40.22
C ALA A 233 45.24 -6.55 -40.70
N ALA A 234 44.57 -7.56 -41.24
CA ALA A 234 45.20 -8.81 -41.69
C ALA A 234 44.97 -9.16 -43.17
N ALA A 235 44.77 -8.14 -44.01
CA ALA A 235 44.72 -8.30 -45.46
C ALA A 235 45.50 -7.17 -46.13
N ASP A 236 46.82 -7.26 -46.07
CA ASP A 236 47.78 -6.69 -47.01
C ASP A 236 48.99 -7.64 -47.11
#